data_AF-A0A7R7HCW0-F1
#
_entry.id   AF-A0A7R7HCW0-F1
#
_cell.length_a   1.000
_cell.length_b   1.000
_cell.length_c   1.000
_cell.angle_alpha   90.00
_cell.angle_beta   90.00
_cell.angle_gamma   90.00
#
_symmetry.space_group_name_H-M   'P 1'
#
loop_
_entity.id
_entity.type
_entity.pdbx_description
1 polymer ?
#
loop_
_entity_poly.entity_id
_entity_poly.type
_entity_poly.pdbx_seq_one_letter_code
_entity_poly.pdbx_strand_id
1 'polypeptide(L)'
;MRQGERSGQGGPSRRLAAMLLATLILPGSAVAQQPGSNSPVGTYLWYPEPGGPKSDQDCRDLVARVQPTREKAEMSLWGTIPQNDPAAGSFFLLLSPTRMEPTYAAEGDYDFGDVRLGETRDGETPFELTPDDHEDVVIKGTVIAKPGGEIVTVILRGIPLDGDTTNRTTYFCRFEDLGTET
;
A
#
# COMPACT_ATOMS: atom_id res chain seq x y z
N MET A 1 -8.59 1.11 -91.52
CA MET A 1 -9.04 2.26 -92.33
C MET A 1 -10.15 2.99 -91.58
N ARG A 2 -10.08 4.34 -91.56
CA ARG A 2 -11.03 5.35 -91.03
C ARG A 2 -11.12 5.48 -89.50
N GLN A 3 -10.47 6.47 -88.86
CA GLN A 3 -10.66 7.94 -88.85
C GLN A 3 -12.08 8.40 -88.50
N GLY A 4 -12.16 9.24 -87.45
CA GLY A 4 -13.34 10.00 -87.04
C GLY A 4 -13.06 10.85 -85.80
N GLU A 5 -12.44 12.02 -86.01
CA GLU A 5 -12.20 13.10 -85.04
C GLU A 5 -13.46 13.92 -84.70
N ARG A 6 -13.52 14.48 -83.47
CA ARG A 6 -13.94 15.86 -83.08
C ARG A 6 -13.96 15.95 -81.54
N SER A 7 -13.05 16.66 -80.87
CA SER A 7 -12.88 18.13 -80.68
C SER A 7 -13.76 18.75 -79.59
N GLY A 8 -13.11 19.43 -78.63
CA GLY A 8 -13.71 20.38 -77.65
C GLY A 8 -13.13 20.21 -76.23
N GLN A 9 -11.91 20.61 -75.91
CA GLN A 9 -11.43 21.97 -75.56
C GLN A 9 -11.95 22.49 -74.19
N GLY A 10 -11.01 22.66 -73.23
CA GLY A 10 -11.24 23.33 -71.93
C GLY A 10 -10.19 22.94 -70.87
N GLY A 11 -9.07 23.66 -70.82
CA GLY A 11 -8.03 23.50 -69.78
C GLY A 11 -8.37 24.20 -68.45
N PRO A 12 -7.36 24.56 -67.63
CA PRO A 12 -6.82 23.68 -66.61
C PRO A 12 -6.91 24.31 -65.20
N SER A 13 -6.89 23.50 -64.13
CA SER A 13 -6.16 23.83 -62.90
C SER A 13 -6.21 22.74 -61.84
N ARG A 14 -5.03 22.16 -61.62
CA ARG A 14 -4.39 21.79 -60.34
C ARG A 14 -5.27 21.90 -59.07
N ARG A 15 -5.38 20.78 -58.36
CA ARG A 15 -4.92 20.54 -56.96
C ARG A 15 -5.33 19.09 -56.61
N LEU A 16 -4.36 18.17 -56.56
CA LEU A 16 -3.70 17.71 -55.33
C LEU A 16 -4.71 17.22 -54.27
N ALA A 17 -4.79 15.89 -54.20
CA ALA A 17 -4.75 15.05 -53.01
C ALA A 17 -5.45 15.51 -51.73
N ALA A 18 -6.31 14.64 -51.18
CA ALA A 18 -6.01 13.96 -49.92
C ALA A 18 -7.07 12.88 -49.65
N MET A 19 -6.62 11.63 -49.75
CA MET A 19 -7.26 10.47 -49.14
C MET A 19 -7.14 10.65 -47.61
N LEU A 20 -8.24 10.93 -46.92
CA LEU A 20 -8.25 10.87 -45.45
C LEU A 20 -8.33 9.40 -45.05
N LEU A 21 -7.18 8.82 -44.67
CA LEU A 21 -7.17 7.66 -43.76
C LEU A 21 -7.59 8.16 -42.38
N ALA A 22 -8.73 7.68 -41.89
CA ALA A 22 -9.13 7.87 -40.51
C ALA A 22 -8.41 6.82 -39.65
N THR A 23 -7.27 7.19 -39.07
CA THR A 23 -6.58 6.40 -38.04
C THR A 23 -7.35 6.57 -36.73
N LEU A 24 -8.06 5.51 -36.29
CA LEU A 24 -8.65 5.44 -34.95
C LEU A 24 -7.51 5.38 -33.93
N ILE A 25 -7.25 6.50 -33.25
CA ILE A 25 -6.40 6.55 -32.06
C ILE A 25 -7.25 6.04 -30.90
N LEU A 26 -6.98 4.82 -30.43
CA LEU A 26 -7.47 4.35 -29.14
C LEU A 26 -6.77 5.17 -28.05
N PRO A 27 -7.48 5.92 -27.18
CA PRO A 27 -6.86 6.46 -25.99
C PRO A 27 -6.43 5.29 -25.10
N GLY A 28 -5.12 5.20 -24.85
CA GLY A 28 -4.55 4.21 -23.96
C GLY A 28 -5.20 4.31 -22.58
N SER A 29 -5.54 3.17 -22.01
CA SER A 29 -5.90 3.05 -20.60
C SER A 29 -4.77 3.64 -19.77
N ALA A 30 -4.98 4.82 -19.22
CA ALA A 30 -4.17 5.29 -18.12
C ALA A 30 -4.45 4.33 -16.95
N VAL A 31 -3.50 3.46 -16.66
CA VAL A 31 -3.46 2.78 -15.37
C VAL A 31 -3.34 3.90 -14.36
N ALA A 32 -4.41 4.16 -13.61
CA ALA A 32 -4.36 5.04 -12.48
C ALA A 32 -3.44 4.38 -11.45
N GLN A 33 -2.15 4.73 -11.44
CA GLN A 33 -1.32 4.54 -10.27
C GLN A 33 -2.03 5.31 -9.15
N GLN A 34 -2.72 4.60 -8.26
CA GLN A 34 -3.23 5.21 -7.05
C GLN A 34 -2.02 5.80 -6.33
N PRO A 35 -1.90 7.13 -6.20
CA PRO A 35 -0.85 7.71 -5.40
C PRO A 35 -1.01 7.13 -4.00
N GLY A 36 0.08 6.57 -3.45
CA GLY A 36 0.11 5.97 -2.12
C GLY A 36 -0.63 6.90 -1.17
N SER A 37 -1.77 6.43 -0.67
CA SER A 37 -2.66 7.29 0.10
C SER A 37 -1.83 7.87 1.25
N ASN A 38 -1.90 9.18 1.47
CA ASN A 38 -1.26 9.80 2.63
C ASN A 38 -1.84 9.29 3.96
N SER A 39 -2.75 8.32 3.94
CA SER A 39 -3.25 7.64 5.13
C SER A 39 -2.29 6.53 5.57
N PRO A 40 -2.01 6.38 6.87
CA PRO A 40 -1.28 5.24 7.42
C PRO A 40 -2.16 3.98 7.54
N VAL A 41 -3.40 4.01 7.03
CA VAL A 41 -4.32 2.87 7.07
C VAL A 41 -3.89 1.82 6.06
N GLY A 42 -3.87 0.56 6.49
CA GLY A 42 -3.48 -0.56 5.65
C GLY A 42 -3.16 -1.82 6.44
N THR A 43 -2.69 -2.84 5.72
CA THR A 43 -2.15 -4.06 6.30
C THR A 43 -0.66 -4.11 6.00
N TYR A 44 0.14 -4.42 7.02
CA TYR A 44 1.59 -4.38 6.93
C TYR A 44 2.21 -5.68 7.46
N LEU A 45 3.31 -6.10 6.84
CA LEU A 45 4.04 -7.29 7.24
C LEU A 45 5.09 -6.91 8.29
N TRP A 46 5.09 -7.56 9.44
CA TRP A 46 6.08 -7.30 10.49
C TRP A 46 7.51 -7.63 10.01
N TYR A 47 8.46 -6.74 10.32
CA TYR A 47 9.87 -6.94 10.01
C TYR A 47 10.60 -7.50 11.25
N PRO A 48 11.18 -8.72 11.18
CA PRO A 48 11.61 -9.44 12.38
C PRO A 48 12.93 -8.98 12.99
N GLU A 49 13.79 -8.30 12.22
CA GLU A 49 15.15 -8.02 12.68
C GLU A 49 15.21 -6.81 13.62
N PRO A 50 16.01 -6.89 14.71
CA PRO A 50 16.24 -5.78 15.61
C PRO A 50 16.74 -4.53 14.88
N GLY A 51 16.12 -3.39 15.18
CA GLY A 51 16.49 -2.10 14.59
C GLY A 51 15.96 -1.86 13.18
N GLY A 52 15.06 -2.71 12.68
CA GLY A 52 14.28 -2.46 11.47
C GLY A 52 15.06 -2.58 10.15
N PRO A 53 14.35 -2.50 9.02
CA PRO A 53 14.95 -2.54 7.68
C PRO A 53 15.91 -1.36 7.48
N LYS A 54 17.03 -1.60 6.81
CA LYS A 54 18.04 -0.59 6.47
C LYS A 54 17.76 0.08 5.13
N SER A 55 16.90 -0.54 4.33
CA SER A 55 16.48 -0.02 3.04
C SER A 55 15.08 -0.51 2.65
N ASP A 56 14.42 0.18 1.72
CA ASP A 56 13.17 -0.32 1.13
C ASP A 56 13.37 -1.67 0.41
N GLN A 57 14.60 -1.98 -0.03
CA GLN A 57 14.91 -3.26 -0.65
C GLN A 57 14.75 -4.41 0.34
N ASP A 58 15.12 -4.22 1.61
CA ASP A 58 14.96 -5.25 2.64
C ASP A 58 13.47 -5.61 2.83
N CYS A 59 12.59 -4.61 2.72
CA CYS A 59 11.16 -4.83 2.74
C CYS A 59 10.65 -5.55 1.48
N ARG A 60 11.10 -5.14 0.29
CA ARG A 60 10.73 -5.83 -0.96
C ARG A 60 11.17 -7.29 -0.95
N ASP A 61 12.38 -7.58 -0.47
CA ASP A 61 12.91 -8.94 -0.38
C ASP A 61 12.13 -9.79 0.64
N LEU A 62 11.73 -9.20 1.77
CA LEU A 62 10.87 -9.85 2.76
C LEU A 62 9.49 -10.15 2.16
N VAL A 63 8.86 -9.17 1.53
CA VAL A 63 7.54 -9.32 0.88
C VAL A 63 7.58 -10.38 -0.21
N ALA A 64 8.61 -10.39 -1.06
CA ALA A 64 8.76 -11.39 -2.11
C ALA A 64 8.92 -12.82 -1.56
N ARG A 65 9.57 -12.97 -0.40
CA ARG A 65 9.75 -14.26 0.27
C ARG A 65 8.49 -14.74 0.96
N VAL A 66 7.83 -13.87 1.72
CA VAL A 66 6.65 -14.18 2.54
C VAL A 66 5.37 -14.28 1.70
N GLN A 67 5.32 -13.55 0.58
CA GLN A 67 4.13 -13.43 -0.26
C GLN A 67 2.88 -13.10 0.56
N PRO A 68 2.91 -11.99 1.33
CA PRO A 68 1.80 -11.60 2.20
C PRO A 68 0.58 -11.18 1.36
N THR A 69 -0.60 -11.43 1.92
CA THR A 69 -1.88 -10.90 1.42
C THR A 69 -2.70 -10.44 2.62
N ARG A 70 -3.75 -9.64 2.37
CA ARG A 70 -4.68 -9.27 3.45
C ARG A 70 -5.35 -10.50 4.06
N GLU A 71 -5.77 -11.45 3.22
CA GLU A 71 -6.35 -12.72 3.65
C GLU A 71 -5.42 -13.46 4.61
N LYS A 72 -4.11 -13.54 4.30
CA LYS A 72 -3.13 -14.17 5.20
C LYS A 72 -2.97 -13.42 6.52
N ALA A 73 -3.02 -12.10 6.51
CA ALA A 73 -3.01 -11.32 7.74
C ALA A 73 -4.25 -11.61 8.61
N GLU A 74 -5.43 -11.72 8.00
CA GLU A 74 -6.66 -12.10 8.70
C GLU A 74 -6.60 -13.55 9.21
N MET A 75 -6.04 -14.48 8.43
CA MET A 75 -5.78 -15.86 8.87
C MET A 75 -4.78 -15.91 10.04
N SER A 76 -3.78 -15.01 10.06
CA SER A 76 -2.77 -14.90 11.12
C SER A 76 -3.40 -14.58 12.47
N LEU A 77 -4.41 -13.69 12.52
CA LEU A 77 -5.16 -13.38 13.75
C LEU A 77 -5.73 -14.63 14.43
N TRP A 78 -6.11 -15.63 13.64
CA TRP A 78 -6.72 -16.87 14.11
C TRP A 78 -5.77 -18.06 14.13
N GLY A 79 -4.48 -17.87 13.78
CA GLY A 79 -3.50 -18.95 13.68
C GLY A 79 -3.83 -19.99 12.60
N THR A 80 -4.48 -19.58 11.51
CA THR A 80 -5.02 -20.49 10.49
C THR A 80 -4.22 -20.56 9.19
N ILE A 81 -3.11 -19.82 9.08
CA ILE A 81 -2.22 -19.91 7.91
C ILE A 81 -1.70 -21.36 7.78
N PRO A 82 -1.85 -22.01 6.60
CA PRO A 82 -1.32 -23.35 6.38
C PRO A 82 0.18 -23.42 6.63
N GLN A 83 0.64 -24.47 7.31
CA GLN A 83 2.06 -24.61 7.69
C GLN A 83 3.04 -24.64 6.50
N ASN A 84 2.55 -25.00 5.31
CA ASN A 84 3.33 -25.03 4.07
C ASN A 84 3.29 -23.71 3.28
N ASP A 85 2.54 -22.70 3.74
CA ASP A 85 2.51 -21.38 3.12
C ASP A 85 3.79 -20.59 3.50
N PRO A 86 4.39 -19.82 2.58
CA PRO A 86 5.56 -18.99 2.90
C PRO A 86 5.35 -17.97 4.01
N ALA A 87 4.10 -17.58 4.30
CA ALA A 87 3.74 -16.68 5.39
C ALA A 87 3.50 -17.39 6.74
N ALA A 88 3.62 -18.71 6.81
CA ALA A 88 3.50 -19.44 8.06
C ALA A 88 4.49 -18.90 9.10
N GLY A 89 3.99 -18.50 10.27
CA GLY A 89 4.79 -17.90 11.34
C GLY A 89 5.15 -16.41 11.12
N SER A 90 4.67 -15.77 10.06
CA SER A 90 4.77 -14.32 9.88
C SER A 90 3.69 -13.59 10.68
N PHE A 91 4.01 -12.39 11.12
CA PHE A 91 3.09 -11.50 11.84
C PHE A 91 2.78 -10.26 11.02
N PHE A 92 1.64 -9.64 11.32
CA PHE A 92 1.11 -8.52 10.57
C PHE A 92 0.62 -7.42 11.52
N LEU A 93 0.39 -6.24 10.96
CA LEU A 93 -0.39 -5.17 11.56
C LEU A 93 -1.56 -4.86 10.63
N LEU A 94 -2.78 -4.94 11.15
CA LEU A 94 -3.97 -4.39 10.51
C LEU A 94 -4.28 -3.05 11.17
N LEU A 95 -4.06 -1.96 10.45
CA LEU A 95 -4.32 -0.61 10.91
C LEU A 95 -5.50 -0.02 10.13
N SER A 96 -6.59 0.24 10.84
CA SER A 96 -7.79 0.90 10.31
C SER A 96 -7.89 2.34 10.85
N PRO A 97 -8.84 3.16 10.37
CA PRO A 97 -9.03 4.51 10.90
C PRO A 97 -9.29 4.59 12.42
N THR A 98 -9.80 3.50 13.01
CA THR A 98 -10.25 3.46 14.40
C THR A 98 -9.62 2.33 15.22
N ARG A 99 -8.74 1.51 14.64
CA ARG A 99 -8.26 0.27 15.26
C ARG A 99 -6.84 -0.06 14.85
N MET A 100 -6.02 -0.47 15.80
CA MET A 100 -4.70 -1.07 15.60
C MET A 100 -4.74 -2.52 16.08
N GLU A 101 -4.42 -3.47 15.20
CA GLU A 101 -4.53 -4.90 15.47
C GLU A 101 -3.27 -5.63 14.95
N PRO A 102 -2.21 -5.76 15.76
CA PRO A 102 -1.10 -6.66 15.46
C PRO A 102 -1.54 -8.12 15.57
N THR A 103 -0.98 -9.00 14.73
CA THR A 103 -1.26 -10.45 14.78
C THR A 103 -0.27 -11.23 15.63
N TYR A 104 0.64 -10.52 16.31
CA TYR A 104 1.49 -11.08 17.35
C TYR A 104 0.96 -10.65 18.72
N ALA A 105 1.19 -11.47 19.74
CA ALA A 105 1.00 -11.08 21.12
C ALA A 105 2.36 -10.61 21.67
N ALA A 106 2.45 -9.36 22.12
CA ALA A 106 3.61 -8.87 22.85
C ALA A 106 3.31 -8.90 24.35
N GLU A 107 4.29 -9.29 25.17
CA GLU A 107 4.17 -9.22 26.62
C GLU A 107 3.87 -7.77 27.06
N GLY A 108 2.78 -7.59 27.83
CA GLY A 108 2.27 -6.27 28.22
C GLY A 108 1.50 -5.60 27.09
N ASP A 109 0.27 -6.07 26.91
CA ASP A 109 -0.72 -5.81 25.86
C ASP A 109 -1.16 -4.32 25.73
N TYR A 110 -0.24 -3.51 25.23
CA TYR A 110 -0.43 -2.06 25.04
C TYR A 110 -0.39 -1.63 23.58
N ASP A 111 -0.32 -2.56 22.62
CA ASP A 111 -0.12 -2.30 21.20
C ASP A 111 -1.28 -2.72 20.30
N PHE A 112 -2.42 -3.10 20.88
CA PHE A 112 -3.67 -3.33 20.16
C PHE A 112 -4.82 -2.58 20.84
N GLY A 113 -5.81 -2.15 20.04
CA GLY A 113 -7.01 -1.49 20.53
C GLY A 113 -7.47 -0.31 19.68
N ASP A 114 -8.27 0.56 20.30
CA ASP A 114 -8.92 1.68 19.62
C ASP A 114 -7.93 2.82 19.33
N VAL A 115 -7.95 3.30 18.09
CA VAL A 115 -7.04 4.34 17.61
C VAL A 115 -7.80 5.60 17.20
N ARG A 116 -7.23 6.75 17.55
CA ARG A 116 -7.61 8.05 17.00
C ARG A 116 -6.45 8.62 16.21
N LEU A 117 -6.54 8.50 14.89
CA LEU A 117 -5.55 9.06 13.98
C LEU A 117 -5.67 10.59 13.93
N GLY A 118 -4.53 11.27 14.01
CA GLY A 118 -4.41 12.69 13.72
C GLY A 118 -4.23 12.96 12.22
N GLU A 119 -3.91 14.22 11.90
CA GLU A 119 -3.62 14.64 10.52
C GLU A 119 -2.25 14.12 10.08
N THR A 120 -2.19 13.44 8.92
CA THR A 120 -0.91 13.06 8.32
C THR A 120 -0.22 14.26 7.70
N ARG A 121 1.06 14.47 8.03
CA ARG A 121 1.93 15.47 7.39
C ARG A 121 3.28 14.85 7.09
N ASP A 122 3.75 15.01 5.85
CA ASP A 122 5.06 14.50 5.38
C ASP A 122 5.31 13.00 5.66
N GLY A 123 4.25 12.20 5.63
CA GLY A 123 4.31 10.76 5.91
C GLY A 123 4.30 10.39 7.40
N GLU A 124 4.13 11.36 8.30
CA GLU A 124 3.98 11.12 9.74
C GLU A 124 2.54 11.34 10.17
N THR A 125 1.96 10.36 10.85
CA THR A 125 0.60 10.42 11.39
C THR A 125 0.65 10.22 12.91
N PRO A 126 0.46 11.27 13.72
CA PRO A 126 0.33 11.10 15.16
C PRO A 126 -0.98 10.36 15.45
N PHE A 127 -1.01 9.60 16.55
CA PHE A 127 -2.23 8.94 17.01
C PHE A 127 -2.28 8.83 18.52
N GLU A 128 -3.48 8.57 19.03
CA GLU A 128 -3.74 8.08 20.38
C GLU A 128 -4.28 6.67 20.29
N LEU A 129 -3.74 5.76 21.10
CA LEU A 129 -4.18 4.37 21.24
C LEU A 129 -4.75 4.18 22.65
N THR A 130 -5.96 3.65 22.73
CA THR A 130 -6.55 3.13 23.97
C THR A 130 -6.51 1.62 23.88
N PRO A 131 -5.61 0.95 24.63
CA PRO A 131 -5.52 -0.50 24.58
C PRO A 131 -6.77 -1.15 25.15
N ASP A 132 -7.21 -2.26 24.54
CA ASP A 132 -8.44 -2.94 24.98
C ASP A 132 -8.33 -3.48 26.40
N ASP A 133 -7.18 -4.04 26.76
CA ASP A 133 -6.96 -4.61 28.10
C ASP A 133 -6.63 -3.54 29.17
N HIS A 134 -6.49 -2.28 28.75
CA HIS A 134 -6.10 -1.14 29.58
C HIS A 134 -6.86 0.14 29.18
N GLU A 135 -8.19 0.10 29.23
CA GLU A 135 -9.06 1.20 28.76
C GLU A 135 -8.84 2.55 29.49
N ASP A 136 -8.21 2.54 30.67
CA ASP A 136 -7.86 3.73 31.44
C ASP A 136 -6.53 4.39 31.00
N VAL A 137 -5.80 3.74 30.09
CA VAL A 137 -4.51 4.20 29.56
C VAL A 137 -4.68 4.74 28.15
N VAL A 138 -4.09 5.92 27.90
CA VAL A 138 -4.00 6.49 26.55
C VAL A 138 -2.53 6.64 26.16
N ILE A 139 -2.12 5.90 25.15
CA ILE A 139 -0.76 5.88 24.62
C ILE A 139 -0.68 6.79 23.41
N LYS A 140 0.28 7.72 23.43
CA LYS A 140 0.56 8.56 22.27
C LYS A 140 1.54 7.86 21.35
N GLY A 141 1.26 7.88 20.06
CA GLY A 141 2.12 7.27 19.07
C GLY A 141 2.26 8.08 17.79
N THR A 142 3.10 7.55 16.90
CA THR A 142 3.25 8.06 15.54
C THR A 142 3.45 6.89 14.60
N VAL A 143 2.71 6.88 13.49
CA VAL A 143 3.01 6.05 12.34
C VAL A 143 3.81 6.86 11.35
N ILE A 144 4.98 6.37 10.96
CA ILE A 144 5.81 6.94 9.90
C ILE A 144 5.69 6.03 8.69
N ALA A 145 5.07 6.53 7.62
CA ALA A 145 4.81 5.84 6.38
C ALA A 145 5.02 6.83 5.23
N LYS A 146 6.26 6.96 4.76
CA LYS A 146 6.60 7.93 3.71
C LYS A 146 5.87 7.60 2.40
N PRO A 147 5.36 8.60 1.66
CA PRO A 147 4.81 8.38 0.32
C PRO A 147 5.85 7.70 -0.57
N GLY A 148 5.47 6.59 -1.21
CA GLY A 148 6.36 5.78 -2.07
C GLY A 148 7.45 4.97 -1.34
N GLY A 149 7.54 5.04 -0.02
CA GLY A 149 8.42 4.18 0.78
C GLY A 149 7.76 2.84 1.12
N GLU A 150 8.58 1.81 1.33
CA GLU A 150 8.11 0.47 1.71
C GLU A 150 8.14 0.27 3.22
N ILE A 151 8.97 1.04 3.93
CA ILE A 151 9.11 0.95 5.38
C ILE A 151 7.99 1.71 6.05
N VAL A 152 7.30 1.04 6.97
CA VAL A 152 6.34 1.63 7.91
C VAL A 152 6.88 1.44 9.32
N THR A 153 6.86 2.49 10.12
CA THR A 153 7.32 2.46 11.52
C THR A 153 6.19 2.90 12.44
N VAL A 154 5.92 2.11 13.47
CA VAL A 154 4.97 2.46 14.54
C VAL A 154 5.76 2.72 15.80
N ILE A 155 5.59 3.90 16.37
CA ILE A 155 6.21 4.30 17.63
C ILE A 155 5.11 4.49 18.64
N LEU A 156 5.18 3.75 19.74
CA LEU A 156 4.37 3.92 20.94
C LEU A 156 5.22 4.57 22.03
N ARG A 157 4.69 5.60 22.69
CA ARG A 157 5.44 6.37 23.68
C ARG A 157 4.82 6.27 25.06
N GLY A 158 5.67 6.09 26.06
CA GLY A 158 5.26 6.09 27.46
C GLY A 158 4.39 4.90 27.86
N ILE A 159 4.64 3.72 27.29
CA ILE A 159 3.96 2.48 27.65
C ILE A 159 4.28 2.15 29.11
N PRO A 160 3.28 1.98 30.00
CA PRO A 160 3.53 1.62 31.38
C PRO A 160 3.91 0.13 31.48
N LEU A 161 5.15 -0.16 31.86
CA LEU A 161 5.69 -1.51 32.05
C LEU A 161 6.49 -1.57 33.35
N ASP A 162 6.15 -2.51 34.23
CA ASP A 162 6.84 -2.78 35.50
C ASP A 162 7.06 -1.56 36.41
N GLY A 163 6.09 -0.63 36.43
CA GLY A 163 6.15 0.57 37.26
C GLY A 163 7.02 1.70 36.69
N ASP A 164 7.52 1.56 35.47
CA ASP A 164 8.16 2.62 34.68
C ASP A 164 7.43 2.83 33.34
N THR A 165 7.88 3.79 32.54
CA THR A 165 7.39 4.03 31.19
C THR A 165 8.48 3.77 30.17
N THR A 166 8.13 3.08 29.08
CA THR A 166 9.06 2.80 27.99
C THR A 166 8.49 3.17 26.62
N ASN A 167 9.36 3.39 25.65
CA ASN A 167 8.97 3.60 24.26
C ASN A 167 9.20 2.30 23.48
N ARG A 168 8.26 1.97 22.61
CA ARG A 168 8.37 0.81 21.71
C ARG A 168 8.34 1.30 20.28
N THR A 169 9.27 0.81 19.47
CA THR A 169 9.31 1.05 18.04
C THR A 169 9.23 -0.27 17.30
N THR A 170 8.21 -0.44 16.48
CA THR A 170 7.99 -1.63 15.66
C THR A 170 8.07 -1.26 14.19
N TYR A 171 8.69 -2.12 13.40
CA TYR A 171 8.90 -1.91 11.96
C TYR A 171 8.08 -2.90 11.16
N PHE A 172 7.50 -2.40 10.08
CA PHE A 172 6.69 -3.16 9.15
C PHE A 172 7.07 -2.81 7.73
N CYS A 173 6.72 -3.70 6.81
CA CYS A 173 6.85 -3.55 5.38
C CYS A 173 5.47 -3.41 4.76
N ARG A 174 5.30 -2.37 3.94
CA ARG A 174 4.18 -2.22 3.05
C ARG A 174 4.22 -3.33 2.01
N PHE A 175 3.04 -3.86 1.69
CA PHE A 175 2.84 -4.72 0.55
C PHE A 175 1.52 -4.32 -0.10
N GLU A 176 1.45 -4.42 -1.41
CA GLU A 176 0.19 -4.33 -2.12
C GLU A 176 -0.52 -5.67 -2.00
N ASP A 177 -1.75 -5.64 -1.53
CA ASP A 177 -2.62 -6.78 -1.69
C ASP A 177 -2.96 -6.85 -3.18
N LEU A 178 -2.25 -7.69 -3.94
CA LEU A 178 -2.58 -8.01 -5.33
C LEU A 178 -3.87 -8.83 -5.42
N GLY A 179 -4.83 -8.56 -4.52
CA GLY A 179 -6.14 -9.18 -4.44
C GLY A 179 -6.66 -9.40 -5.85
N THR A 180 -6.96 -10.64 -6.16
CA THR A 180 -7.38 -11.04 -7.50
C THR A 180 -8.59 -10.16 -7.85
N GLU A 181 -8.50 -9.35 -8.91
CA GLU A 181 -9.68 -8.69 -9.47
C GLU A 181 -10.75 -9.77 -9.65
N THR A 182 -11.90 -9.58 -8.99
CA THR A 182 -13.08 -10.44 -9.15
C THR A 182 -14.06 -9.79 -10.12
#